data_AF-A0A2K8Z2D0-F1
#
_entry.id   AF-A0A2K8Z2D0-F1
#
_cell.length_a   1.000
_cell.length_b   1.000
_cell.length_c   1.000
_cell.angle_alpha   90.00
_cell.angle_beta   90.00
_cell.angle_gamma   90.00
#
_symmetry.space_group_name_H-M   'P 1'
#
loop_
_entity.id
_entity.type
_entity.pdbx_description
1 polymer ?
#
loop_
_entity_poly.entity_id
_entity_poly.type
_entity_poly.pdbx_seq_one_letter_code
_entity_poly.pdbx_strand_id
1 'polypeptide(L)'
;MPENDPYRSRFNRWHDKQMDYLSFSINLVFTITIGVVSFVISQKDLWAKPHVIETSLLYRGTLVLLGLSATVGVGAVMARLLAFRYTKDKVKVRWNIKRNTSNLTQEKRLVYKNELTKLAKRILICEAYIWPLFYSQVGLLLLAIWSLIVFF
;
A
#
# COMPACT_ATOMS: atom_id res chain seq x y z
N MET A 1 -13.32 -23.69 -22.46
CA MET A 1 -12.99 -22.87 -21.28
C MET A 1 -12.74 -23.81 -20.11
N PRO A 2 -11.52 -23.98 -19.59
CA PRO A 2 -11.35 -24.68 -18.33
C PRO A 2 -11.48 -23.63 -17.20
N GLU A 3 -12.73 -23.40 -16.78
CA GLU A 3 -13.07 -22.56 -15.62
C GLU A 3 -12.83 -23.31 -14.29
N ASN A 4 -12.49 -24.60 -14.35
CA ASN A 4 -12.41 -25.52 -13.21
C ASN A 4 -10.99 -26.04 -12.90
N ASP A 5 -9.94 -25.24 -13.12
CA ASP A 5 -8.62 -25.62 -12.61
C ASP A 5 -8.57 -25.42 -11.08
N PRO A 6 -8.51 -26.49 -10.26
CA PRO A 6 -8.48 -26.38 -8.81
C PRO A 6 -7.24 -25.61 -8.32
N TYR A 7 -6.13 -25.62 -9.05
CA TYR A 7 -4.93 -24.85 -8.71
C TYR A 7 -5.17 -23.36 -8.87
N ARG A 8 -5.82 -22.94 -9.94
CA ARG A 8 -6.13 -21.52 -10.20
C ARG A 8 -7.06 -20.94 -9.14
N SER A 9 -8.08 -21.69 -8.72
CA SER A 9 -9.00 -21.25 -7.66
C SER A 9 -8.33 -21.17 -6.28
N ARG A 10 -7.39 -22.08 -5.98
CA ARG A 10 -6.56 -22.03 -4.77
C ARG A 10 -5.63 -20.83 -4.79
N PHE A 11 -4.92 -20.61 -5.89
CA PHE A 11 -4.01 -19.47 -6.07
C PHE A 11 -4.75 -18.14 -5.87
N ASN A 12 -5.91 -17.95 -6.51
CA ASN A 12 -6.67 -16.71 -6.36
C ASN A 12 -7.06 -16.45 -4.90
N ARG A 13 -7.56 -17.46 -4.17
CA ARG A 13 -7.89 -17.30 -2.74
C ARG A 13 -6.68 -16.96 -1.88
N TRP A 14 -5.53 -17.56 -2.16
CA TRP A 14 -4.29 -17.24 -1.45
C TRP A 14 -3.83 -15.81 -1.73
N HIS A 15 -3.89 -15.40 -2.98
CA HIS A 15 -3.56 -14.04 -3.40
C HIS A 15 -4.49 -13.01 -2.76
N ASP A 16 -5.80 -13.25 -2.74
CA ASP A 16 -6.77 -12.37 -2.08
C ASP A 16 -6.46 -12.21 -0.58
N LYS A 17 -6.20 -13.32 0.13
CA LYS A 17 -5.79 -13.28 1.54
C LYS A 17 -4.49 -12.52 1.77
N GLN A 18 -3.49 -12.71 0.91
CA GLN A 18 -2.24 -11.96 1.00
C GLN A 18 -2.48 -10.46 0.83
N MET A 19 -3.35 -10.07 -0.10
CA MET A 19 -3.71 -8.67 -0.30
C MET A 19 -4.46 -8.06 0.89
N ASP A 20 -5.28 -8.84 1.58
CA ASP A 20 -5.93 -8.40 2.82
C ASP A 20 -4.92 -8.17 3.94
N TYR A 21 -4.00 -9.13 4.17
CA TYR A 21 -2.94 -8.98 5.17
C TYR A 21 -1.98 -7.83 4.85
N LEU A 22 -1.70 -7.58 3.57
CA LEU A 22 -0.90 -6.44 3.14
C LEU A 22 -1.61 -5.11 3.45
N SER A 23 -2.91 -5.03 3.20
CA SER A 23 -3.72 -3.84 3.52
C SER A 23 -3.72 -3.54 5.01
N PHE A 24 -3.92 -4.59 5.82
CA PHE A 24 -3.84 -4.49 7.27
C PHE A 24 -2.46 -4.01 7.73
N SER A 25 -1.40 -4.62 7.19
CA SER A 25 -0.01 -4.28 7.53
C SER A 25 0.34 -2.83 7.17
N ILE A 26 -0.05 -2.34 5.99
CA ILE A 26 0.19 -0.95 5.58
C ILE A 26 -0.48 0.01 6.58
N ASN A 27 -1.74 -0.23 6.92
CA ASN A 27 -2.47 0.61 7.87
C ASN A 27 -1.88 0.56 9.28
N LEU A 28 -1.45 -0.63 9.72
CA LEU A 28 -0.80 -0.80 11.02
C LEU A 28 0.51 -0.02 11.08
N VAL A 29 1.40 -0.19 10.10
CA VAL A 29 2.69 0.51 10.05
C VAL A 29 2.47 2.02 9.96
N PHE A 30 1.51 2.48 9.15
CA PHE A 30 1.18 3.91 9.06
C PHE A 30 0.70 4.49 10.40
N THR A 31 -0.15 3.76 11.12
CA THR A 31 -0.63 4.16 12.46
C THR A 31 0.53 4.23 13.45
N ILE A 32 1.43 3.24 13.43
CA ILE A 32 2.64 3.25 14.25
C ILE A 32 3.51 4.46 13.91
N THR A 33 3.73 4.77 12.62
CA THR A 33 4.49 5.96 12.20
C THR A 33 3.91 7.24 12.81
N ILE A 34 2.58 7.43 12.76
CA ILE A 34 1.91 8.60 13.37
C ILE A 34 2.10 8.62 14.90
N GLY A 35 1.99 7.46 15.55
CA GLY A 35 2.22 7.32 16.99
C GLY A 35 3.64 7.72 17.38
N VAL A 36 4.65 7.23 16.64
CA VAL A 36 6.06 7.58 16.86
C VAL A 36 6.31 9.07 16.63
N VAL A 37 5.75 9.66 15.57
CA VAL A 37 5.83 11.12 15.34
C VAL A 37 5.25 11.89 16.52
N SER A 38 4.07 11.51 16.99
CA SER A 38 3.40 12.17 18.11
C SER A 38 4.23 12.07 19.40
N PHE A 39 4.86 10.92 19.64
CA PHE A 39 5.78 10.71 20.76
C PHE A 39 7.03 11.59 20.65
N VAL A 40 7.69 11.64 19.48
CA VAL A 40 8.90 12.48 19.30
C VAL A 40 8.59 13.96 19.50
N ILE A 41 7.42 14.42 19.03
CA ILE A 41 6.97 15.80 19.22
C ILE A 41 6.64 16.08 20.70
N SER A 42 6.01 15.15 21.42
CA SER A 42 5.65 15.36 22.83
C SER A 42 6.88 15.49 23.73
N GLN A 43 8.00 14.89 23.34
CA GLN A 43 9.26 14.96 24.07
C GLN A 43 10.09 16.22 23.74
N LYS A 44 9.61 17.16 22.90
CA LYS A 44 10.37 18.32 22.38
C LYS A 44 11.24 19.06 23.41
N ASP A 45 10.77 19.19 24.65
CA ASP A 45 11.44 19.97 25.69
C ASP A 45 12.68 19.24 26.25
N LEU A 46 12.69 17.90 26.22
CA LEU A 46 13.88 17.09 26.49
C LEU A 46 14.93 17.25 25.39
N TRP A 47 14.49 17.42 24.13
CA TRP A 47 15.38 17.62 22.97
C TRP A 47 15.93 19.04 22.86
N ALA A 48 15.32 20.02 23.53
CA ALA A 48 15.75 21.42 23.52
C ALA A 48 16.91 21.73 24.48
N LYS A 49 17.40 20.74 25.26
CA LYS A 49 18.50 20.97 26.20
C LYS A 49 19.82 21.30 25.48
N PRO A 50 20.52 22.38 25.85
CA PRO A 50 21.52 23.05 25.01
C PRO A 50 22.93 22.43 24.98
N HIS A 51 23.12 21.17 25.39
CA HIS A 51 24.48 20.67 25.69
C HIS A 51 25.20 19.85 24.62
N VAL A 52 24.62 19.60 23.44
CA VAL A 52 25.39 19.03 22.32
C VAL A 52 24.82 19.50 20.98
N ILE A 53 25.64 20.05 20.09
CA ILE A 53 25.21 20.45 18.73
C ILE A 53 24.68 19.23 17.94
N GLU A 54 25.27 18.05 18.18
CA GLU A 54 24.90 16.78 17.55
C GLU A 54 23.47 16.33 17.88
N THR A 55 22.94 16.66 19.07
CA THR A 55 21.59 16.25 19.49
C THR A 55 20.51 16.96 18.66
N SER A 56 20.76 18.22 18.30
CA SER A 56 19.84 19.01 17.47
C SER A 56 19.77 18.53 16.02
N LEU A 57 20.89 18.05 15.47
CA LEU A 57 20.98 17.54 14.10
C LEU A 57 20.26 16.19 13.99
N LEU A 58 20.51 15.28 14.95
CA LEU A 58 19.89 13.97 14.99
C LEU A 58 18.37 14.07 15.16
N TYR A 59 17.88 14.91 16.08
CA TYR A 59 16.43 15.14 16.26
C TYR A 59 15.75 15.61 14.96
N ARG A 60 16.32 16.60 14.27
CA ARG A 60 15.81 17.06 12.98
C ARG A 60 15.87 15.97 11.92
N GLY A 61 16.95 15.20 11.89
CA GLY A 61 17.12 14.05 11.00
C GLY A 61 16.03 12.99 11.21
N THR A 62 15.75 12.63 12.47
CA THR A 62 14.67 11.69 12.82
C THR A 62 13.31 12.21 12.38
N LEU A 63 12.99 13.50 12.61
CA LEU A 63 11.73 14.08 12.15
C LEU A 63 11.60 14.04 10.62
N VAL A 64 12.68 14.30 9.88
CA VAL A 64 12.69 14.18 8.41
C VAL A 64 12.47 12.73 7.99
N LEU A 65 13.15 11.76 8.62
CA LEU A 65 12.97 10.33 8.33
C LEU A 65 11.54 9.86 8.60
N LEU A 66 10.94 10.30 9.72
CA LEU A 66 9.55 9.99 10.04
C LEU A 66 8.58 10.66 9.07
N GLY A 67 8.83 11.90 8.65
CA GLY A 67 8.05 12.58 7.62
C GLY A 67 8.12 11.86 6.28
N LEU A 68 9.31 11.42 5.87
CA LEU A 68 9.50 10.59 4.68
C LEU A 68 8.78 9.25 4.80
N SER A 69 8.89 8.57 5.94
CA SER A 69 8.14 7.32 6.20
C SER A 69 6.63 7.53 6.08
N ALA A 70 6.09 8.61 6.67
CA ALA A 70 4.68 8.94 6.61
C ALA A 70 4.21 9.24 5.17
N THR A 71 4.96 10.03 4.41
CA THR A 71 4.63 10.36 3.00
C THR A 71 4.64 9.13 2.10
N VAL A 72 5.64 8.25 2.25
CA VAL A 72 5.67 6.95 1.55
C VAL A 72 4.49 6.08 1.97
N GLY A 73 4.14 6.07 3.27
CA GLY A 73 2.98 5.34 3.78
C GLY A 73 1.65 5.80 3.20
N VAL A 74 1.44 7.11 3.07
CA VAL A 74 0.28 7.67 2.34
C VAL A 74 0.28 7.19 0.89
N GLY A 75 1.44 7.18 0.23
CA GLY A 75 1.60 6.63 -1.12
C GLY A 75 1.17 5.15 -1.22
N ALA A 76 1.60 4.32 -0.27
CA ALA A 76 1.22 2.90 -0.21
C ALA A 76 -0.29 2.71 -0.01
N VAL A 77 -0.90 3.48 0.90
CA VAL A 77 -2.36 3.48 1.14
C VAL A 77 -3.11 3.89 -0.13
N MET A 78 -2.67 4.95 -0.81
CA MET A 78 -3.32 5.43 -2.04
C MET A 78 -3.18 4.43 -3.19
N ALA A 79 -2.00 3.83 -3.38
CA ALA A 79 -1.80 2.77 -4.37
C ALA A 79 -2.72 1.57 -4.11
N ARG A 80 -2.90 1.20 -2.84
CA ARG A 80 -3.79 0.11 -2.44
C ARG A 80 -5.27 0.45 -2.69
N LEU A 81 -5.70 1.67 -2.38
CA LEU A 81 -7.05 2.15 -2.67
C LEU A 81 -7.35 2.14 -4.18
N LEU A 82 -6.39 2.55 -5.01
CA LEU A 82 -6.52 2.51 -6.46
C LEU A 82 -6.61 1.07 -6.98
N ALA A 83 -5.77 0.16 -6.49
CA ALA A 83 -5.85 -1.26 -6.84
C ALA A 83 -7.23 -1.84 -6.50
N PHE A 84 -7.77 -1.51 -5.33
CA PHE A 84 -9.12 -1.95 -4.93
C PHE A 84 -10.21 -1.40 -5.85
N ARG A 85 -10.15 -0.12 -6.22
CA ARG A 85 -11.10 0.49 -7.17
C ARG A 85 -11.09 -0.22 -8.51
N TYR A 86 -9.91 -0.45 -9.09
CA TYR A 86 -9.80 -1.14 -10.38
C TYR A 86 -10.27 -2.60 -10.31
N THR A 87 -10.00 -3.29 -9.20
CA THR A 87 -10.52 -4.65 -8.98
C THR A 87 -12.05 -4.65 -8.89
N LYS A 88 -12.65 -3.69 -8.19
CA LYS A 88 -14.11 -3.53 -8.14
C LYS A 88 -14.70 -3.29 -9.53
N ASP A 89 -14.09 -2.41 -10.33
CA ASP A 89 -14.53 -2.14 -11.70
C ASP A 89 -14.44 -3.38 -12.59
N LYS A 90 -13.36 -4.15 -12.46
CA LYS A 90 -13.18 -5.42 -13.17
C LYS A 90 -14.28 -6.43 -12.82
N VAL A 91 -14.65 -6.54 -11.54
CA VAL A 91 -15.75 -7.40 -11.09
C VAL A 91 -17.08 -6.92 -11.67
N LYS A 92 -17.35 -5.61 -11.65
CA LYS A 92 -18.57 -5.02 -12.24
C LYS A 92 -18.68 -5.33 -13.73
N VAL A 93 -17.59 -5.19 -14.49
CA VAL A 93 -17.54 -5.54 -15.91
C VAL A 93 -17.83 -7.04 -16.12
N ARG A 94 -17.20 -7.93 -15.34
CA ARG A 94 -17.48 -9.38 -15.41
C ARG A 94 -18.94 -9.71 -15.11
N TRP A 95 -19.52 -9.05 -14.12
CA TRP A 95 -20.91 -9.28 -13.74
C TRP A 95 -21.88 -8.83 -14.84
N ASN A 96 -21.61 -7.68 -15.47
CA ASN A 96 -22.38 -7.22 -16.63
C ASN A 96 -22.30 -8.17 -17.82
N ILE A 97 -21.12 -8.74 -18.10
CA ILE A 97 -20.97 -9.76 -19.15
C ILE A 97 -21.82 -10.98 -18.82
N LYS A 98 -21.72 -11.51 -17.59
CA LYS A 98 -22.47 -12.69 -17.15
C LYS A 98 -23.98 -12.46 -17.26
N ARG A 99 -24.48 -11.29 -16.84
CA ARG A 99 -25.90 -10.93 -16.88
C ARG A 99 -26.45 -10.83 -18.30
N ASN A 100 -25.65 -10.36 -19.26
CA ASN A 100 -26.10 -10.10 -20.63
C ASN A 100 -25.63 -11.15 -21.64
N THR A 101 -25.21 -12.33 -21.18
CA THR A 101 -24.54 -13.36 -21.99
C THR A 101 -25.33 -13.74 -23.27
N SER A 102 -26.66 -13.80 -23.19
CA SER A 102 -27.55 -14.12 -24.33
C SER A 102 -27.62 -12.99 -25.38
N ASN A 103 -27.37 -11.74 -24.99
CA ASN A 103 -27.50 -10.55 -25.84
C ASN A 103 -26.14 -9.96 -26.27
N LEU A 104 -25.06 -10.76 -26.14
CA LEU A 104 -23.69 -10.32 -26.37
C LEU A 104 -23.23 -10.56 -27.81
N THR A 105 -23.37 -9.53 -28.64
CA THR A 105 -22.77 -9.43 -29.98
C THR A 105 -21.24 -9.62 -29.91
N GLN A 106 -20.61 -10.11 -30.98
CA GLN A 106 -19.15 -10.30 -31.01
C GLN A 106 -18.38 -8.99 -30.76
N GLU A 107 -18.86 -7.88 -31.31
CA GLU A 107 -18.25 -6.56 -31.13
C GLU A 107 -18.22 -6.14 -29.65
N LYS A 108 -19.36 -6.28 -28.94
CA LYS A 108 -19.45 -6.02 -27.50
C LYS A 108 -18.51 -6.92 -26.68
N ARG A 109 -18.35 -8.20 -27.06
CA ARG A 109 -17.38 -9.09 -26.40
C ARG A 109 -15.95 -8.56 -26.53
N LEU A 110 -15.60 -8.03 -27.69
CA LEU A 110 -14.26 -7.51 -27.95
C LEU A 110 -14.00 -6.24 -27.13
N VAL A 111 -14.97 -5.33 -27.04
CA VAL A 111 -14.92 -4.15 -26.16
C VAL A 111 -14.72 -4.56 -24.70
N TYR A 112 -15.53 -5.48 -24.18
CA TYR A 112 -15.39 -5.94 -22.80
C TYR A 112 -14.05 -6.64 -22.54
N LYS A 113 -13.52 -7.39 -23.50
CA LYS A 113 -12.20 -8.01 -23.40
C LYS A 113 -11.11 -6.95 -23.29
N ASN A 114 -11.19 -5.88 -24.09
CA ASN A 114 -10.24 -4.76 -24.02
C ASN A 114 -10.34 -3.97 -22.71
N GLU A 115 -11.55 -3.72 -22.22
CA GLU A 115 -11.78 -3.11 -20.89
C GLU A 115 -11.14 -3.96 -19.78
N LEU A 116 -11.38 -5.27 -19.79
CA LEU A 116 -10.82 -6.19 -18.80
C LEU A 116 -9.30 -6.27 -18.84
N THR A 117 -8.69 -6.27 -20.03
CA THR A 117 -7.21 -6.28 -20.16
C THR A 117 -6.60 -4.96 -19.69
N LYS A 118 -7.25 -3.82 -20.00
CA LYS A 118 -6.83 -2.50 -19.53
C LYS A 118 -6.88 -2.41 -18.00
N LEU A 119 -7.97 -2.86 -17.38
CA LEU A 119 -8.11 -2.92 -15.92
C LEU A 119 -7.09 -3.87 -15.29
N ALA A 120 -6.87 -5.05 -15.88
CA ALA A 120 -5.87 -5.99 -15.38
C ALA A 120 -4.46 -5.41 -15.40
N LYS A 121 -4.07 -4.69 -16.46
CA LYS A 121 -2.78 -3.99 -16.51
C LYS A 121 -2.65 -2.93 -15.41
N ARG A 122 -3.70 -2.14 -15.17
CA ARG A 122 -3.70 -1.11 -14.11
C ARG A 122 -3.55 -1.72 -12.71
N ILE A 123 -4.25 -2.82 -12.44
CA ILE A 123 -4.13 -3.55 -11.16
C ILE A 123 -2.70 -4.04 -10.98
N LEU A 124 -2.12 -4.70 -12.00
CA LEU A 124 -0.75 -5.21 -11.95
C LEU A 124 0.26 -4.10 -11.65
N ILE A 125 0.11 -2.94 -12.30
CA ILE A 125 0.98 -1.78 -12.08
C ILE A 125 0.86 -1.30 -10.63
N CYS A 126 -0.37 -1.12 -10.11
CA CYS A 126 -0.56 -0.70 -8.73
C CYS A 126 0.05 -1.71 -7.74
N GLU A 127 -0.19 -3.01 -7.93
CA GLU A 127 0.37 -4.07 -7.08
C GLU A 127 1.89 -4.10 -7.10
N ALA A 128 2.50 -3.85 -8.26
CA ALA A 128 3.95 -3.76 -8.39
C ALA A 128 4.54 -2.58 -7.59
N TYR A 129 3.81 -1.46 -7.46
CA TYR A 129 4.27 -0.30 -6.68
C TYR A 129 3.99 -0.41 -5.18
N ILE A 130 2.97 -1.16 -4.75
CA ILE A 130 2.62 -1.26 -3.33
C ILE A 130 3.76 -1.88 -2.52
N TRP A 131 4.39 -2.95 -3.02
CA TRP A 131 5.44 -3.65 -2.28
C TRP A 131 6.69 -2.79 -2.03
N PRO A 132 7.30 -2.15 -3.05
CA PRO A 132 8.41 -1.22 -2.82
C PRO A 132 8.05 -0.11 -1.84
N LEU A 133 6.89 0.52 -2.00
CA LEU A 133 6.45 1.60 -1.10
C LEU A 133 6.31 1.10 0.35
N PHE A 134 5.69 -0.07 0.55
CA PHE A 134 5.55 -0.66 1.88
C PHE A 134 6.91 -0.96 2.51
N TYR A 135 7.82 -1.62 1.80
CA TYR A 135 9.16 -1.92 2.33
C TYR A 135 9.98 -0.65 2.59
N SER A 136 9.88 0.36 1.73
CA SER A 136 10.52 1.66 1.96
C SER A 136 9.96 2.36 3.20
N GLN A 137 8.63 2.33 3.42
CA GLN A 137 8.01 2.89 4.62
C GLN A 137 8.56 2.21 5.89
N VAL A 138 8.58 0.87 5.90
CA VAL A 138 9.09 0.07 7.02
C VAL A 138 10.57 0.36 7.26
N GLY A 139 11.39 0.38 6.20
CA GLY A 139 12.82 0.67 6.31
C GLY A 139 13.09 2.06 6.89
N LEU A 140 12.40 3.09 6.40
CA LEU A 140 12.51 4.46 6.92
C LEU A 140 12.06 4.56 8.38
N LEU A 141 10.98 3.87 8.75
CA LEU A 141 10.51 3.85 10.13
C LEU A 141 11.52 3.19 11.07
N LEU A 142 12.09 2.03 10.67
CA LEU A 142 13.09 1.33 11.46
C LEU A 142 14.37 2.16 11.61
N LEU A 143 14.82 2.84 10.56
CA LEU A 143 15.96 3.76 10.62
C LEU A 143 15.68 4.94 11.57
N ALA A 144 14.47 5.49 11.52
CA ALA A 144 14.07 6.54 12.46
C ALA A 144 14.06 6.05 13.90
N ILE A 145 13.50 4.87 14.17
CA ILE A 145 13.50 4.25 15.51
C ILE A 145 14.93 3.97 15.98
N TRP A 146 15.78 3.43 15.11
CA TRP A 146 17.19 3.21 15.42
C TRP A 146 17.90 4.51 15.80
N SER A 147 17.67 5.59 15.05
CA SER A 147 18.23 6.91 15.37
C SER A 147 17.78 7.43 16.73
N LEU A 148 16.55 7.12 17.15
CA LEU A 148 16.06 7.44 18.49
C LEU A 148 16.75 6.61 19.57
N ILE A 149 16.98 5.32 19.33
CA ILE A 149 17.61 4.41 20.30
C ILE A 149 19.08 4.77 20.51
N VAL A 150 19.83 5.04 19.45
CA VAL A 150 21.25 5.44 19.56
C VAL A 150 21.42 6.72 20.39
N PHE A 151 20.36 7.52 20.48
CA PHE A 151 20.36 8.79 21.17
C PHE A 151 19.99 8.71 22.66
N PHE A 152 19.12 7.76 23.04
CA PHE A 152 18.70 7.52 24.42
C PHE A 152 19.71 6.66 25.18
#